data_AF-A0AAD0MR01-F1
#
_entry.id   AF-A0AAD0MR01-F1
#
_cell.length_a   1.000
_cell.length_b   1.000
_cell.length_c   1.000
_cell.angle_alpha   90.00
_cell.angle_beta   90.00
_cell.angle_gamma   90.00
#
_symmetry.space_group_name_H-M   'P 1'
#
loop_
_entity.id
_entity.type
_entity.pdbx_description
1 polymer ?
#
loop_
_entity_poly.entity_id
_entity_poly.type
_entity_poly.pdbx_seq_one_letter_code
_entity_poly.pdbx_strand_id
1 'polypeptide(L)'
;MAYRPDTLENAPLGRDSAYPEHYDAGLLYPIPRAANRAPLGIEEGKLPFVGEDEWHAFEVSWLNGRGKPIVAVARFRLPAESPNLVESKSWKLYLNSFNQTRFADQEAVQSTLARDLADAAGAPVSVELLAVDDSELTPQSLPGECLDDLDIDVSNYTPSASFLVAGEEIVEESLYSHLLKSNCPVTGQPDWGSVLIRYKGPKIDREGLLRYLIGYRQHQDFHEHCVEHIFTDLMQQVKPEELLVLARYVRRGGLDISPWRATPGLTPPSPLRLARQ
;
A
#
# COMPACT_ATOMS: atom_id res chain seq x y z
N MET A 1 -4.97 3.59 -26.50
CA MET A 1 -3.65 3.41 -25.87
C MET A 1 -3.68 4.18 -24.57
N ALA A 2 -3.56 3.51 -23.43
CA ALA A 2 -3.50 4.18 -22.13
C ALA A 2 -2.21 5.02 -22.07
N TYR A 3 -2.33 6.29 -21.73
CA TYR A 3 -1.20 7.18 -21.51
C TYR A 3 -0.36 6.60 -20.37
N ARG A 4 0.91 6.28 -20.66
CA ARG A 4 1.87 5.76 -19.67
C ARG A 4 2.72 6.95 -19.23
N PRO A 5 2.78 7.28 -17.92
CA PRO A 5 3.65 8.35 -17.45
C PRO A 5 5.11 8.12 -17.86
N ASP A 6 5.83 9.17 -18.25
CA ASP A 6 7.23 9.09 -18.70
C ASP A 6 8.14 8.44 -17.64
N THR A 7 7.83 8.61 -16.35
CA THR A 7 8.53 7.96 -15.22
C THR A 7 8.45 6.43 -15.23
N LEU A 8 7.51 5.86 -16.01
CA LEU A 8 7.23 4.43 -16.09
C LEU A 8 7.56 3.84 -17.47
N GLU A 9 8.20 4.61 -18.36
CA GLU A 9 8.59 4.19 -19.71
C GLU A 9 9.46 2.92 -19.70
N ASN A 10 10.36 2.83 -18.71
CA ASN A 10 11.28 1.69 -18.53
C ASN A 10 10.81 0.65 -17.50
N ALA A 11 9.65 0.86 -16.86
CA ALA A 11 9.13 -0.12 -15.91
C ALA A 11 8.79 -1.45 -16.62
N PRO A 12 9.06 -2.63 -16.01
CA PRO A 12 8.85 -3.93 -16.65
C PRO A 12 7.38 -4.29 -16.90
N LEU A 13 6.42 -3.47 -16.44
CA LEU A 13 4.99 -3.70 -16.70
C LEU A 13 4.62 -3.65 -18.18
N GLY A 14 3.69 -4.54 -18.57
CA GLY A 14 3.18 -4.63 -19.94
C GLY A 14 4.14 -5.24 -20.96
N ARG A 15 5.35 -5.65 -20.55
CA ARG A 15 6.30 -6.41 -21.37
C ARG A 15 6.33 -7.87 -20.95
N ASP A 16 6.52 -8.78 -21.90
CA ASP A 16 6.85 -10.18 -21.61
C ASP A 16 8.20 -10.22 -20.89
N SER A 17 8.24 -10.85 -19.72
CA SER A 17 9.45 -10.98 -18.91
C SER A 17 9.72 -12.46 -18.70
N ALA A 18 10.93 -12.92 -19.04
CA ALA A 18 11.37 -14.27 -18.70
C ALA A 18 11.46 -14.39 -17.18
N TYR A 19 11.06 -15.55 -16.64
CA TYR A 19 11.23 -15.82 -15.21
C TYR A 19 12.72 -16.01 -14.92
N PRO A 20 13.27 -15.35 -13.88
CA PRO A 20 14.68 -15.49 -13.53
C PRO A 20 14.96 -16.92 -13.00
N GLU A 21 16.05 -17.52 -13.48
CA GLU A 21 16.52 -18.84 -13.02
C GLU A 21 17.52 -18.74 -11.85
N HIS A 22 18.04 -17.54 -11.59
CA HIS A 22 19.03 -17.24 -10.56
C HIS A 22 18.69 -15.92 -9.87
N TYR A 23 19.15 -15.76 -8.63
CA TYR A 23 19.01 -14.52 -7.88
C TYR A 23 19.53 -13.31 -8.66
N ASP A 24 18.72 -12.24 -8.69
CA ASP A 24 19.06 -11.00 -9.39
C ASP A 24 18.38 -9.79 -8.72
N ALA A 25 19.16 -9.01 -7.96
CA ALA A 25 18.71 -7.76 -7.34
C ALA A 25 18.47 -6.63 -8.37
N GLY A 26 19.07 -6.72 -9.57
CA GLY A 26 18.90 -5.73 -10.63
C GLY A 26 17.48 -5.70 -11.22
N LEU A 27 16.63 -6.66 -10.86
CA LEU A 27 15.22 -6.70 -11.24
C LEU A 27 14.36 -5.65 -10.53
N LEU A 28 14.78 -5.14 -9.37
CA LEU A 28 14.04 -4.15 -8.61
C LEU A 28 13.99 -2.81 -9.36
N TYR A 29 12.78 -2.27 -9.55
CA TYR A 29 12.56 -1.00 -10.23
C TYR A 29 12.03 0.04 -9.24
N PRO A 30 12.86 0.99 -8.80
CA PRO A 30 12.42 2.07 -7.92
C PRO A 30 11.63 3.12 -8.71
N ILE A 31 10.60 3.67 -8.08
CA ILE A 31 9.78 4.76 -8.59
C ILE A 31 9.86 5.93 -7.61
N PRO A 32 10.35 7.12 -8.03
CA PRO A 32 10.41 8.29 -7.16
C PRO A 32 9.03 8.71 -6.67
N ARG A 33 8.87 8.90 -5.35
CA ARG A 33 7.60 9.37 -4.77
C ARG A 33 7.30 10.82 -5.11
N ALA A 34 8.34 11.63 -5.31
CA ALA A 34 8.24 13.08 -5.53
C ALA A 34 7.31 13.45 -6.69
N ALA A 35 7.31 12.66 -7.78
CA ALA A 35 6.48 12.94 -8.96
C ALA A 35 4.98 12.89 -8.65
N ASN A 36 4.54 11.93 -7.83
CA ASN A 36 3.14 11.79 -7.43
C ASN A 36 2.79 12.75 -6.27
N ARG A 37 3.75 13.03 -5.39
CA ARG A 37 3.58 13.95 -4.26
C ARG A 37 3.47 15.43 -4.66
N ALA A 38 4.12 15.83 -5.76
CA ALA A 38 4.11 17.22 -6.22
C ALA A 38 2.70 17.76 -6.54
N PRO A 39 1.81 17.05 -7.25
CA PRO A 39 0.40 17.43 -7.41
C PRO A 39 -0.38 17.65 -6.09
N LEU A 40 -0.02 16.94 -5.03
CA LEU A 40 -0.62 17.12 -3.69
C LEU A 40 -0.02 18.29 -2.89
N GLY A 41 0.96 19.01 -3.48
CA GLY A 41 1.67 20.09 -2.81
C GLY A 41 2.65 19.61 -1.73
N ILE A 42 3.04 18.34 -1.74
CA ILE A 42 3.98 17.77 -0.78
C ILE A 42 5.40 18.00 -1.28
N GLU A 43 6.16 18.83 -0.55
CA GLU A 43 7.58 19.06 -0.80
C GLU A 43 8.44 17.89 -0.32
N GLU A 44 9.50 17.59 -1.08
CA GLU A 44 10.45 16.55 -0.70
C GLU A 44 11.13 16.89 0.65
N GLY A 45 11.19 15.90 1.54
CA GLY A 45 11.72 16.05 2.89
C GLY A 45 10.81 16.77 3.90
N LYS A 46 9.60 17.22 3.50
CA LYS A 46 8.62 17.86 4.39
C LYS A 46 7.26 17.17 4.29
N LEU A 47 7.21 15.91 4.71
CA LEU A 47 5.96 15.15 4.68
C LEU A 47 4.97 15.67 5.73
N PRO A 48 3.68 15.85 5.38
CA PRO A 48 2.64 16.23 6.35
C PRO A 48 2.18 15.05 7.20
N PHE A 49 2.81 13.89 7.06
CA PHE A 49 2.48 12.63 7.71
C PHE A 49 3.75 11.85 8.06
N VAL A 50 3.61 10.92 9.01
CA VAL A 50 4.46 9.74 9.15
C VAL A 50 3.74 8.55 8.54
N GLY A 51 4.45 7.47 8.22
CA GLY A 51 3.79 6.28 7.69
C GLY A 51 4.72 5.24 7.11
N GLU A 52 4.14 4.14 6.67
CA GLU A 52 4.83 3.09 5.95
C GLU A 52 3.93 2.51 4.87
N ASP A 53 4.55 1.88 3.88
CA ASP A 53 3.90 0.93 3.00
C ASP A 53 4.24 -0.48 3.50
N GLU A 54 3.27 -1.14 4.13
CA GLU A 54 3.42 -2.53 4.56
C GLU A 54 3.06 -3.46 3.40
N TRP A 55 3.90 -4.45 3.12
CA TRP A 55 3.68 -5.43 2.05
C TRP A 55 3.65 -6.84 2.61
N HIS A 56 2.74 -7.67 2.13
CA HIS A 56 2.83 -9.12 2.29
C HIS A 56 3.13 -9.79 0.96
N ALA A 57 4.22 -10.55 0.92
CA ALA A 57 4.51 -11.47 -0.18
C ALA A 57 4.25 -12.90 0.25
N PHE A 58 3.24 -13.52 -0.35
CA PHE A 58 2.75 -14.84 0.04
C PHE A 58 3.41 -15.99 -0.73
N GLU A 59 4.24 -15.65 -1.72
CA GLU A 59 4.87 -16.60 -2.65
C GLU A 59 6.40 -16.59 -2.49
N VAL A 60 6.92 -16.34 -1.27
CA VAL A 60 8.37 -16.35 -1.02
C VAL A 60 8.86 -17.79 -0.85
N SER A 61 9.81 -18.18 -1.71
CA SER A 61 10.41 -19.51 -1.70
C SER A 61 11.89 -19.45 -2.10
N TRP A 62 12.69 -20.34 -1.53
CA TRP A 62 14.12 -20.51 -1.86
C TRP A 62 14.58 -21.95 -1.61
N LEU A 63 15.82 -22.27 -1.94
CA LEU A 63 16.42 -23.57 -1.62
C LEU A 63 17.34 -23.45 -0.40
N ASN A 64 17.27 -24.41 0.52
CA ASN A 64 18.31 -24.51 1.56
C ASN A 64 19.64 -25.04 0.99
N GLY A 65 20.70 -25.09 1.80
CA GLY A 65 22.02 -25.57 1.39
C GLY A 65 22.04 -26.96 0.73
N ARG A 66 21.05 -27.82 1.01
CA ARG A 66 20.89 -29.16 0.41
C ARG A 66 19.98 -29.19 -0.81
N GLY A 67 19.34 -28.08 -1.17
CA GLY A 67 18.48 -27.98 -2.34
C GLY A 67 17.01 -28.30 -2.06
N LYS A 68 16.62 -28.40 -0.79
CA LYS A 68 15.21 -28.56 -0.40
C LYS A 68 14.55 -27.18 -0.49
N PRO A 69 13.39 -27.05 -1.17
CA PRO A 69 12.60 -25.84 -1.12
C PRO A 69 12.13 -25.50 0.29
N ILE A 70 12.21 -24.22 0.64
CA ILE A 70 11.69 -23.60 1.86
C ILE A 70 10.72 -22.52 1.43
N VAL A 71 9.61 -22.39 2.14
CA VAL A 71 8.56 -21.40 1.88
C VAL A 71 8.29 -20.56 3.12
N ALA A 72 7.93 -19.30 2.91
CA ALA A 72 7.53 -18.38 3.96
C ALA A 72 6.54 -17.34 3.40
N VAL A 73 5.85 -16.64 4.28
CA VAL A 73 5.22 -15.36 3.93
C VAL A 73 6.15 -14.25 4.43
N ALA A 74 6.53 -13.33 3.55
CA ALA A 74 7.34 -12.19 3.95
C ALA A 74 6.46 -10.97 4.24
N ARG A 75 6.71 -10.31 5.37
CA ARG A 75 6.17 -8.98 5.70
C ARG A 75 7.29 -7.96 5.54
N PHE A 76 7.03 -6.93 4.74
CA PHE A 76 7.95 -5.81 4.54
C PHE A 76 7.34 -4.52 5.07
N ARG A 77 8.16 -3.63 5.64
CA ARG A 77 7.74 -2.26 5.98
C ARG A 77 8.70 -1.28 5.36
N LEU A 78 8.19 -0.53 4.39
CA LEU A 78 8.90 0.49 3.64
C LEU A 78 8.48 1.87 4.18
N PRO A 79 9.40 2.67 4.76
CA PRO A 79 9.05 3.98 5.32
C PRO A 79 8.46 4.93 4.27
N ALA A 80 7.45 5.73 4.63
CA ALA A 80 6.89 6.74 3.74
C ALA A 80 7.90 7.86 3.42
N GLU A 81 8.93 8.05 4.25
CA GLU A 81 10.05 8.96 3.99
C GLU A 81 11.02 8.46 2.90
N SER A 82 10.95 7.19 2.50
CA SER A 82 11.80 6.67 1.42
C SER A 82 11.65 7.51 0.14
N PRO A 83 12.76 7.88 -0.53
CA PRO A 83 12.68 8.64 -1.78
C PRO A 83 11.94 7.87 -2.88
N ASN A 84 12.03 6.54 -2.87
CA ASN A 84 11.40 5.67 -3.85
C ASN A 84 10.40 4.70 -3.20
N LEU A 85 9.29 4.46 -3.88
CA LEU A 85 8.55 3.21 -3.76
C LEU A 85 9.14 2.18 -4.72
N VAL A 86 8.78 0.90 -4.57
CA VAL A 86 9.26 -0.18 -5.45
C VAL A 86 8.09 -0.72 -6.28
N GLU A 87 8.27 -0.82 -7.59
CA GLU A 87 7.23 -1.30 -8.50
C GLU A 87 6.88 -2.78 -8.24
N SER A 88 5.59 -3.09 -8.00
CA SER A 88 5.14 -4.41 -7.53
C SER A 88 5.53 -5.61 -8.42
N LYS A 89 5.48 -5.47 -9.76
CA LYS A 89 5.87 -6.55 -10.69
C LYS A 89 7.38 -6.76 -10.65
N SER A 90 8.17 -5.69 -10.62
CA SER A 90 9.62 -5.75 -10.46
C SER A 90 10.00 -6.49 -9.18
N TRP A 91 9.31 -6.18 -8.07
CA TRP A 91 9.48 -6.84 -6.79
C TRP A 91 9.09 -8.32 -6.85
N LYS A 92 7.98 -8.66 -7.51
CA LYS A 92 7.59 -10.06 -7.76
C LYS A 92 8.68 -10.82 -8.51
N LEU A 93 9.21 -10.26 -9.60
CA LEU A 93 10.27 -10.89 -10.39
C LEU A 93 11.54 -11.08 -9.55
N TYR A 94 11.90 -10.06 -8.76
CA TYR A 94 12.99 -10.16 -7.79
C TYR A 94 12.77 -11.32 -6.80
N LEU A 95 11.60 -11.45 -6.18
CA LEU A 95 11.31 -12.57 -5.27
C LEU A 95 11.37 -13.93 -5.99
N ASN A 96 10.88 -14.01 -7.23
CA ASN A 96 10.96 -15.24 -8.01
C ASN A 96 12.40 -15.68 -8.30
N SER A 97 13.36 -14.74 -8.33
CA SER A 97 14.78 -15.04 -8.51
C SER A 97 15.37 -15.88 -7.36
N PHE A 98 14.70 -15.90 -6.20
CA PHE A 98 15.09 -16.71 -5.04
C PHE A 98 14.69 -18.18 -5.20
N ASN A 99 13.68 -18.51 -6.01
CA ASN A 99 13.05 -19.83 -6.05
C ASN A 99 14.04 -20.98 -6.28
N GLN A 100 15.04 -20.77 -7.14
CA GLN A 100 16.09 -21.75 -7.46
C GLN A 100 17.45 -21.42 -6.83
N THR A 101 17.50 -20.40 -5.97
CA THR A 101 18.73 -19.93 -5.32
C THR A 101 18.91 -20.61 -3.97
N ARG A 102 20.14 -21.07 -3.70
CA ARG A 102 20.50 -21.69 -2.43
C ARG A 102 20.95 -20.64 -1.42
N PHE A 103 20.34 -20.68 -0.24
CA PHE A 103 20.77 -19.90 0.92
C PHE A 103 21.21 -20.83 2.05
N ALA A 104 22.14 -20.34 2.87
CA ALA A 104 22.66 -21.07 4.02
C ALA A 104 21.55 -21.33 5.06
N ASP A 105 20.77 -20.28 5.34
CA ASP A 105 19.71 -20.25 6.34
C ASP A 105 18.70 -19.12 6.02
N GLN A 106 17.72 -18.95 6.91
CA GLN A 106 16.67 -17.93 6.79
C GLN A 106 17.19 -16.51 7.06
N GLU A 107 18.20 -16.35 7.91
CA GLU A 107 18.81 -15.04 8.23
C GLU A 107 19.52 -14.45 7.00
N ALA A 108 20.19 -15.29 6.22
CA ALA A 108 20.81 -14.89 4.96
C ALA A 108 19.78 -14.40 3.93
N VAL A 109 18.60 -15.03 3.87
CA VAL A 109 17.50 -14.58 3.00
C VAL A 109 16.97 -13.23 3.47
N GLN A 110 16.63 -13.11 4.76
CA GLN A 110 16.11 -11.89 5.35
C GLN A 110 17.08 -10.70 5.17
N SER A 111 18.38 -10.92 5.40
CA SER A 111 19.41 -9.89 5.23
C SER A 111 19.59 -9.47 3.77
N THR A 112 19.50 -10.43 2.83
CA THR A 112 19.57 -10.15 1.39
C THR A 112 18.40 -9.29 0.95
N LEU A 113 17.17 -9.70 1.31
CA LEU A 113 15.95 -8.94 1.04
C LEU A 113 16.02 -7.52 1.61
N ALA A 114 16.41 -7.38 2.88
CA ALA A 114 16.49 -6.09 3.56
C ALA A 114 17.49 -5.14 2.87
N ARG A 115 18.68 -5.65 2.53
CA ARG A 115 19.71 -4.87 1.83
C ARG A 115 19.23 -4.40 0.46
N ASP A 116 18.79 -5.32 -0.40
CA ASP A 116 18.50 -4.99 -1.80
C ASP A 116 17.29 -4.04 -1.91
N LEU A 117 16.28 -4.24 -1.05
CA LEU A 117 15.12 -3.36 -0.98
C LEU A 117 15.48 -2.00 -0.40
N ALA A 118 16.38 -1.93 0.58
CA ALA A 118 16.88 -0.67 1.09
C ALA A 118 17.65 0.13 0.02
N ASP A 119 18.46 -0.56 -0.78
CA ASP A 119 19.20 0.04 -1.89
C ASP A 119 18.24 0.60 -2.96
N ALA A 120 17.18 -0.14 -3.32
CA ALA A 120 16.17 0.32 -4.26
C ALA A 120 15.33 1.48 -3.70
N ALA A 121 14.85 1.35 -2.46
CA ALA A 121 14.03 2.35 -1.80
C ALA A 121 14.78 3.65 -1.49
N GLY A 122 16.09 3.57 -1.25
CA GLY A 122 16.90 4.65 -0.69
C GLY A 122 16.67 4.88 0.81
N ALA A 123 16.11 3.90 1.53
CA ALA A 123 15.85 3.96 2.97
C ALA A 123 15.78 2.54 3.56
N PRO A 124 16.03 2.35 4.87
CA PRO A 124 15.95 1.02 5.50
C PRO A 124 14.57 0.38 5.34
N VAL A 125 14.52 -0.88 4.88
CA VAL A 125 13.30 -1.68 4.77
C VAL A 125 13.34 -2.79 5.81
N SER A 126 12.30 -2.86 6.65
CA SER A 126 12.14 -3.98 7.58
C SER A 126 11.64 -5.20 6.83
N VAL A 127 12.18 -6.37 7.15
CA VAL A 127 11.79 -7.67 6.57
C VAL A 127 11.56 -8.65 7.70
N GLU A 128 10.47 -9.38 7.61
CA GLU A 128 10.12 -10.48 8.50
C GLU A 128 9.65 -11.67 7.68
N LEU A 129 10.05 -12.88 8.08
CA LEU A 129 9.68 -14.13 7.42
C LEU A 129 8.83 -14.97 8.37
N LEU A 130 7.54 -15.03 8.08
CA LEU A 130 6.52 -15.75 8.83
C LEU A 130 6.38 -17.18 8.29
N ALA A 131 6.08 -18.11 9.19
CA ALA A 131 5.64 -19.44 8.78
C ALA A 131 4.28 -19.34 8.06
N VAL A 132 4.00 -20.28 7.15
CA VAL A 132 2.76 -20.25 6.34
C VAL A 132 1.49 -20.43 7.18
N ASP A 133 1.61 -20.99 8.38
CA ASP A 133 0.56 -21.22 9.37
C ASP A 133 0.67 -20.27 10.57
N ASP A 134 1.47 -19.20 10.46
CA ASP A 134 1.60 -18.21 11.52
C ASP A 134 0.26 -17.54 11.84
N SER A 135 -0.06 -17.43 13.13
CA SER A 135 -1.30 -16.82 13.61
C SER A 135 -1.46 -15.36 13.17
N GLU A 136 -0.37 -14.62 12.93
CA GLU A 136 -0.42 -13.25 12.41
C GLU A 136 -1.05 -13.15 11.01
N LEU A 137 -1.09 -14.26 10.26
CA LEU A 137 -1.73 -14.32 8.94
C LEU A 137 -3.25 -14.54 9.03
N THR A 138 -3.81 -14.68 10.23
CA THR A 138 -5.25 -14.90 10.43
C THR A 138 -6.05 -13.65 10.07
N PRO A 139 -7.07 -13.74 9.20
CA PRO A 139 -7.91 -12.61 8.87
C PRO A 139 -8.63 -12.00 10.09
N GLN A 140 -8.66 -10.68 10.14
CA GLN A 140 -9.32 -9.85 11.15
C GLN A 140 -10.31 -8.90 10.48
N SER A 141 -11.22 -8.33 11.28
CA SER A 141 -12.14 -7.27 10.85
C SER A 141 -11.56 -5.88 11.11
N LEU A 142 -11.96 -4.89 10.31
CA LEU A 142 -11.63 -3.50 10.61
C LEU A 142 -12.43 -3.01 11.83
N PRO A 143 -11.80 -2.24 12.72
CA PRO A 143 -12.48 -1.64 13.87
C PRO A 143 -13.24 -0.36 13.45
N GLY A 144 -14.33 -0.07 14.14
CA GLY A 144 -15.11 1.16 13.94
C GLY A 144 -16.45 0.93 13.25
N GLU A 145 -16.99 2.00 12.68
CA GLU A 145 -18.26 2.03 11.95
C GLU A 145 -18.01 1.73 10.46
N CYS A 146 -18.73 0.75 9.90
CA CYS A 146 -18.75 0.51 8.46
C CYS A 146 -19.67 1.51 7.78
N LEU A 147 -19.20 2.18 6.73
CA LEU A 147 -20.00 3.12 5.96
C LEU A 147 -20.82 2.46 4.84
N ASP A 148 -20.54 1.20 4.52
CA ASP A 148 -20.95 0.58 3.24
C ASP A 148 -22.46 0.34 3.13
N ASP A 149 -23.21 0.34 4.23
CA ASP A 149 -24.66 0.10 4.27
C ASP A 149 -25.50 1.39 4.09
N LEU A 150 -24.86 2.54 3.90
CA LEU A 150 -25.56 3.81 3.63
C LEU A 150 -26.26 3.77 2.26
N ASP A 151 -27.56 4.07 2.25
CA ASP A 151 -28.39 4.11 1.04
C ASP A 151 -28.27 5.48 0.35
N ILE A 152 -27.32 5.59 -0.59
CA ILE A 152 -27.00 6.85 -1.29
C ILE A 152 -27.03 6.72 -2.81
N ASP A 153 -27.46 7.79 -3.48
CA ASP A 153 -27.29 7.95 -4.93
C ASP A 153 -25.85 8.38 -5.28
N VAL A 154 -25.21 7.65 -6.20
CA VAL A 154 -23.88 8.00 -6.75
C VAL A 154 -23.93 8.04 -8.27
N SER A 155 -23.65 9.22 -8.84
CA SER A 155 -23.64 9.46 -10.29
C SER A 155 -22.28 9.94 -10.84
N ASN A 156 -21.35 10.31 -9.96
CA ASN A 156 -19.99 10.72 -10.32
C ASN A 156 -18.96 9.79 -9.64
N TYR A 157 -18.00 9.30 -10.42
CA TYR A 157 -16.95 8.36 -10.00
C TYR A 157 -15.56 8.96 -10.15
N THR A 158 -15.44 10.25 -9.83
CA THR A 158 -14.18 11.00 -9.72
C THR A 158 -14.06 11.47 -8.27
N PRO A 159 -12.91 11.27 -7.59
CA PRO A 159 -12.74 11.75 -6.22
C PRO A 159 -12.86 13.27 -6.18
N SER A 160 -13.57 13.80 -5.18
CA SER A 160 -13.74 15.24 -5.01
C SER A 160 -13.73 15.61 -3.53
N ALA A 161 -12.71 16.39 -3.13
CA ALA A 161 -12.58 16.92 -1.78
C ALA A 161 -13.81 17.75 -1.33
N SER A 162 -14.63 18.25 -2.26
CA SER A 162 -15.87 18.98 -1.93
C SER A 162 -16.93 18.14 -1.19
N PHE A 163 -16.84 16.81 -1.25
CA PHE A 163 -17.71 15.93 -0.47
C PHE A 163 -17.24 15.76 0.98
N LEU A 164 -16.02 16.17 1.32
CA LEU A 164 -15.47 16.05 2.67
C LEU A 164 -15.91 17.23 3.53
N VAL A 165 -17.09 17.10 4.11
CA VAL A 165 -17.67 18.11 5.02
C VAL A 165 -17.66 17.54 6.44
N ALA A 166 -17.48 18.42 7.42
CA ALA A 166 -17.58 18.08 8.83
C ALA A 166 -18.44 19.11 9.58
N GLY A 167 -19.11 18.66 10.63
CA GLY A 167 -19.88 19.50 11.55
C GLY A 167 -18.99 20.19 12.59
N GLU A 168 -19.62 20.82 13.59
CA GLU A 168 -18.91 21.49 14.69
C GLU A 168 -18.59 20.55 15.87
N GLU A 169 -19.28 19.41 15.97
CA GLU A 169 -19.06 18.41 17.04
C GLU A 169 -17.66 17.80 16.91
N ILE A 170 -16.89 17.79 18.00
CA ILE A 170 -15.59 17.12 18.04
C ILE A 170 -15.76 15.69 18.55
N VAL A 171 -15.26 14.73 17.78
CA VAL A 171 -15.34 13.30 18.09
C VAL A 171 -13.96 12.65 17.98
N GLU A 172 -13.84 11.46 18.57
CA GLU A 172 -12.73 10.54 18.34
C GLU A 172 -13.33 9.21 17.91
N GLU A 173 -13.18 8.84 16.64
CA GLU A 173 -13.84 7.65 16.09
C GLU A 173 -13.03 6.98 14.98
N SER A 174 -13.46 5.78 14.62
CA SER A 174 -12.92 5.01 13.50
C SER A 174 -14.04 4.71 12.52
N LEU A 175 -13.84 5.07 11.26
CA LEU A 175 -14.73 4.79 10.14
C LEU A 175 -14.00 3.90 9.13
N TYR A 176 -14.71 2.99 8.46
CA TYR A 176 -14.12 2.21 7.39
C TYR A 176 -15.08 1.93 6.25
N SER A 177 -14.51 1.57 5.10
CA SER A 177 -15.24 1.10 3.93
C SER A 177 -14.48 -0.01 3.23
N HIS A 178 -15.20 -1.04 2.76
CA HIS A 178 -14.68 -2.10 1.90
C HIS A 178 -14.86 -1.81 0.40
N LEU A 179 -15.40 -0.64 0.06
CA LEU A 179 -15.76 -0.23 -1.30
C LEU A 179 -14.65 0.50 -2.05
N LEU A 180 -13.48 0.72 -1.42
CA LEU A 180 -12.33 1.34 -2.07
C LEU A 180 -11.90 0.49 -3.28
N LYS A 181 -11.94 1.09 -4.45
CA LYS A 181 -11.45 0.52 -5.69
C LYS A 181 -10.79 1.64 -6.48
N SER A 182 -9.62 1.39 -7.05
CA SER A 182 -8.97 2.26 -8.04
C SER A 182 -8.59 1.43 -9.27
N ASN A 183 -7.81 2.00 -10.17
CA ASN A 183 -7.22 1.32 -11.31
C ASN A 183 -5.70 1.51 -11.29
N CYS A 184 -4.96 0.46 -11.64
CA CYS A 184 -3.52 0.54 -11.73
C CYS A 184 -3.13 1.49 -12.89
N PRO A 185 -2.28 2.50 -12.68
CA PRO A 185 -1.98 3.53 -13.66
C PRO A 185 -1.24 2.98 -14.90
N VAL A 186 -0.69 1.78 -14.80
CA VAL A 186 0.10 1.17 -15.87
C VAL A 186 -0.66 0.07 -16.63
N THR A 187 -1.43 -0.76 -15.94
CA THR A 187 -2.19 -1.85 -16.58
C THR A 187 -3.66 -1.51 -16.84
N GLY A 188 -4.21 -0.51 -16.17
CA GLY A 188 -5.63 -0.22 -16.14
C GLY A 188 -6.47 -1.29 -15.43
N GLN A 189 -5.86 -2.33 -14.85
CA GLN A 189 -6.57 -3.36 -14.11
C GLN A 189 -7.12 -2.80 -12.79
N PRO A 190 -8.26 -3.34 -12.30
CA PRO A 190 -8.86 -2.87 -11.08
C PRO A 190 -8.04 -3.29 -9.86
N ASP A 191 -7.85 -2.34 -8.95
CA ASP A 191 -7.26 -2.60 -7.64
C ASP A 191 -8.38 -2.46 -6.59
N TRP A 192 -8.47 -3.43 -5.69
CA TRP A 192 -9.52 -3.52 -4.68
C TRP A 192 -8.91 -3.39 -3.30
N GLY A 193 -9.58 -2.66 -2.41
CA GLY A 193 -9.09 -2.49 -1.05
C GLY A 193 -10.20 -2.22 -0.04
N SER A 194 -9.80 -2.17 1.22
CA SER A 194 -10.58 -1.56 2.28
C SER A 194 -9.77 -0.40 2.86
N VAL A 195 -10.44 0.64 3.33
CA VAL A 195 -9.80 1.80 3.95
C VAL A 195 -10.35 2.01 5.34
N LEU A 196 -9.45 2.26 6.29
CA LEU A 196 -9.72 2.65 7.67
C LEU A 196 -9.27 4.09 7.85
N ILE A 197 -10.17 4.91 8.39
CA ILE A 197 -9.91 6.29 8.76
C ILE A 197 -10.17 6.41 10.26
N ARG A 198 -9.11 6.67 11.03
CA ARG A 198 -9.21 6.99 12.45
C ARG A 198 -8.86 8.44 12.63
N TYR A 199 -9.67 9.17 13.39
CA TYR A 199 -9.41 10.59 13.56
C TYR A 199 -9.96 11.11 14.88
N LYS A 200 -9.39 12.22 15.33
CA LYS A 200 -9.94 13.09 16.36
C LYS A 200 -10.11 14.48 15.79
N GLY A 201 -11.32 15.03 15.84
CA GLY A 201 -11.62 16.34 15.26
C GLY A 201 -13.09 16.53 14.91
N PRO A 202 -13.41 17.54 14.07
CA PRO A 202 -14.75 17.80 13.58
C PRO A 202 -15.39 16.56 12.96
N LYS A 203 -16.62 16.23 13.39
CA LYS A 203 -17.32 15.02 12.97
C LYS A 203 -17.61 15.02 11.48
N ILE A 204 -17.03 14.06 10.78
CA ILE A 204 -17.13 13.90 9.34
C ILE A 204 -18.54 13.44 8.95
N ASP A 205 -19.09 14.04 7.90
CA ASP A 205 -20.31 13.60 7.25
C ASP A 205 -20.10 12.24 6.57
N ARG A 206 -20.91 11.24 6.96
CA ARG A 206 -20.75 9.84 6.54
C ARG A 206 -21.04 9.65 5.06
N GLU A 207 -22.13 10.24 4.55
CA GLU A 207 -22.49 10.12 3.13
C GLU A 207 -21.44 10.79 2.24
N GLY A 208 -20.99 12.00 2.61
CA GLY A 208 -19.95 12.74 1.90
C GLY A 208 -18.64 11.96 1.85
N LEU A 209 -18.20 11.39 2.99
CA LEU A 209 -17.01 10.54 3.03
C LEU A 209 -17.17 9.29 2.15
N LEU A 210 -18.30 8.60 2.22
CA LEU A 210 -18.53 7.43 1.37
C LEU A 210 -18.52 7.78 -0.13
N ARG A 211 -19.17 8.88 -0.52
CA ARG A 211 -19.13 9.39 -1.91
C ARG A 211 -17.72 9.71 -2.37
N TYR A 212 -16.93 10.35 -1.50
CA TYR A 212 -15.52 10.64 -1.77
C TYR A 212 -14.72 9.37 -2.05
N LEU A 213 -14.85 8.35 -1.18
CA LEU A 213 -14.15 7.07 -1.34
C LEU A 213 -14.60 6.31 -2.59
N ILE A 214 -15.90 6.29 -2.91
CA ILE A 214 -16.43 5.70 -4.15
C ILE A 214 -15.92 6.46 -5.39
N GLY A 215 -15.61 7.75 -5.25
CA GLY A 215 -15.00 8.56 -6.30
C GLY A 215 -13.70 7.95 -6.88
N TYR A 216 -12.95 7.17 -6.11
CA TYR A 216 -11.74 6.51 -6.60
C TYR A 216 -12.01 5.40 -7.63
N ARG A 217 -13.26 4.95 -7.82
CA ARG A 217 -13.63 3.75 -8.59
C ARG A 217 -13.04 3.68 -9.99
N GLN A 218 -12.91 4.81 -10.67
CA GLN A 218 -12.31 4.92 -12.00
C GLN A 218 -10.93 5.62 -12.01
N HIS A 219 -10.50 6.14 -10.86
CA HIS A 219 -9.24 6.85 -10.69
C HIS A 219 -8.04 5.93 -10.93
N GLN A 220 -7.03 6.43 -11.65
CA GLN A 220 -5.81 5.70 -11.94
C GLN A 220 -4.69 6.17 -11.03
N ASP A 221 -4.24 5.30 -10.14
CA ASP A 221 -3.19 5.68 -9.18
C ASP A 221 -2.51 4.50 -8.51
N PHE A 222 -1.33 4.76 -7.96
CA PHE A 222 -0.66 3.83 -7.06
C PHE A 222 -1.39 3.76 -5.71
N HIS A 223 -1.31 2.62 -5.04
CA HIS A 223 -2.03 2.38 -3.78
C HIS A 223 -1.57 3.36 -2.70
N GLU A 224 -0.26 3.58 -2.65
CA GLU A 224 0.43 4.51 -1.77
C GLU A 224 -0.04 5.94 -1.99
N HIS A 225 -0.15 6.35 -3.26
CA HIS A 225 -0.56 7.70 -3.61
C HIS A 225 -2.05 7.95 -3.38
N CYS A 226 -2.93 6.95 -3.61
CA CYS A 226 -4.33 7.01 -3.18
C CYS A 226 -4.45 7.35 -1.68
N VAL A 227 -3.66 6.70 -0.83
CA VAL A 227 -3.71 6.95 0.63
C VAL A 227 -3.15 8.31 0.99
N GLU A 228 -2.07 8.75 0.34
CA GLU A 228 -1.52 10.10 0.51
C GLU A 228 -2.55 11.17 0.12
N HIS A 229 -3.27 10.98 -0.98
CA HIS A 229 -4.31 11.89 -1.45
C HIS A 229 -5.51 11.94 -0.49
N ILE A 230 -6.01 10.79 -0.02
CA ILE A 230 -7.08 10.71 1.00
C ILE A 230 -6.65 11.45 2.28
N PHE A 231 -5.41 11.21 2.74
CA PHE A 231 -4.88 11.88 3.93
C PHE A 231 -4.81 13.39 3.74
N THR A 232 -4.25 13.88 2.63
CA THR A 232 -4.11 15.32 2.38
C THR A 232 -5.46 16.02 2.27
N ASP A 233 -6.43 15.41 1.58
CA ASP A 233 -7.76 15.99 1.42
C ASP A 233 -8.47 16.08 2.77
N LEU A 234 -8.43 15.03 3.60
CA LEU A 234 -9.02 15.05 4.94
C LEU A 234 -8.34 16.09 5.83
N MET A 235 -7.01 16.19 5.82
CA MET A 235 -6.28 17.21 6.57
C MET A 235 -6.66 18.64 6.15
N GLN A 236 -6.91 18.88 4.86
CA GLN A 236 -7.24 20.20 4.33
C GLN A 236 -8.71 20.59 4.56
N GLN A 237 -9.65 19.65 4.32
CA GLN A 237 -11.08 19.91 4.35
C GLN A 237 -11.67 19.77 5.76
N VAL A 238 -11.34 18.68 6.46
CA VAL A 238 -11.90 18.35 7.78
C VAL A 238 -11.05 18.99 8.90
N LYS A 239 -9.74 19.12 8.68
CA LYS A 239 -8.77 19.67 9.66
C LYS A 239 -8.84 18.98 11.03
N PRO A 240 -8.76 17.63 11.09
CA PRO A 240 -8.69 16.92 12.35
C PRO A 240 -7.39 17.25 13.10
N GLU A 241 -7.42 17.12 14.43
CA GLU A 241 -6.24 17.22 15.29
C GLU A 241 -5.31 16.01 15.07
N GLU A 242 -5.91 14.84 14.90
CA GLU A 242 -5.25 13.55 14.71
C GLU A 242 -5.92 12.82 13.55
N LEU A 243 -5.12 12.22 12.66
CA LEU A 243 -5.62 11.47 11.52
C LEU A 243 -4.71 10.29 11.22
N LEU A 244 -5.29 9.11 11.02
CA LEU A 244 -4.66 7.95 10.43
C LEU A 244 -5.54 7.43 9.30
N VAL A 245 -4.95 7.27 8.12
CA VAL A 245 -5.56 6.62 6.96
C VAL A 245 -4.73 5.37 6.66
N LEU A 246 -5.37 4.20 6.68
CA LEU A 246 -4.78 2.91 6.31
C LEU A 246 -5.62 2.30 5.21
N ALA A 247 -5.01 1.94 4.08
CA ALA A 247 -5.64 1.06 3.11
C ALA A 247 -5.03 -0.35 3.18
N ARG A 248 -5.86 -1.36 2.96
CA ARG A 248 -5.48 -2.77 2.85
C ARG A 248 -5.95 -3.25 1.47
N TYR A 249 -5.05 -3.26 0.49
CA TYR A 249 -5.37 -3.71 -0.87
C TYR A 249 -5.26 -5.23 -1.01
N VAL A 250 -6.01 -5.77 -1.95
CA VAL A 250 -5.96 -7.18 -2.35
C VAL A 250 -4.69 -7.44 -3.16
N ARG A 251 -4.07 -8.60 -2.94
CA ARG A 251 -2.83 -8.97 -3.64
C ARG A 251 -3.00 -9.03 -5.16
N ARG A 252 -1.95 -8.68 -5.89
CA ARG A 252 -1.79 -8.97 -7.32
C ARG A 252 -0.49 -9.69 -7.56
N GLY A 253 -0.58 -10.89 -8.15
CA GLY A 253 0.59 -11.71 -8.44
C GLY A 253 1.39 -12.10 -7.19
N GLY A 254 0.71 -12.40 -6.08
CA GLY A 254 1.33 -12.91 -4.85
C GLY A 254 1.75 -11.84 -3.83
N LEU A 255 1.67 -10.55 -4.17
CA LEU A 255 2.03 -9.43 -3.28
C LEU A 255 0.84 -8.51 -3.05
N ASP A 256 0.59 -8.14 -1.79
CA ASP A 256 -0.30 -7.03 -1.43
C ASP A 256 0.47 -5.81 -0.90
N ILE A 257 -0.22 -4.66 -0.91
CA ILE A 257 0.28 -3.39 -0.39
C ILE A 257 -0.76 -2.83 0.56
N SER A 258 -0.28 -2.40 1.72
CA SER A 258 -1.08 -1.84 2.81
C SER A 258 -0.49 -0.50 3.25
N PRO A 259 -0.66 0.57 2.44
CA PRO A 259 -0.13 1.87 2.78
C PRO A 259 -0.92 2.50 3.92
N TRP A 260 -0.20 3.11 4.86
CA TRP A 260 -0.79 3.95 5.89
C TRP A 260 -0.04 5.26 6.05
N ARG A 261 -0.80 6.32 6.36
CA ARG A 261 -0.31 7.68 6.60
C ARG A 261 -1.01 8.22 7.83
N ALA A 262 -0.27 8.86 8.73
CA ALA A 262 -0.84 9.38 9.95
C ALA A 262 -0.17 10.67 10.42
N THR A 263 -0.87 11.43 11.27
CA THR A 263 -0.25 12.44 12.12
C THR A 263 0.71 11.76 13.11
N PRO A 264 1.84 12.41 13.49
CA PRO A 264 2.81 11.82 14.40
C PRO A 264 2.19 11.32 15.71
N GLY A 265 2.61 10.14 16.17
CA GLY A 265 2.13 9.52 17.41
C GLY A 265 1.04 8.46 17.23
N LEU A 266 0.46 8.34 16.03
CA LEU A 266 -0.49 7.28 15.70
C LEU A 266 0.15 6.12 14.96
N THR A 267 -0.37 4.91 15.19
CA THR A 267 0.01 3.70 14.48
C THR A 267 -1.22 2.86 14.11
N PRO A 268 -1.18 2.10 12.99
CA PRO A 268 -2.29 1.25 12.61
C PRO A 268 -2.42 0.04 13.55
N PRO A 269 -3.61 -0.60 13.61
CA PRO A 269 -3.74 -1.89 14.27
C PRO A 269 -2.79 -2.92 13.66
N SER A 270 -2.16 -3.72 14.51
CA SER A 270 -1.26 -4.81 14.10
C SER A 270 -1.33 -5.97 15.11
N PRO A 271 -1.35 -7.24 14.66
CA PRO A 271 -1.43 -7.67 13.27
C PRO A 271 -2.82 -7.41 12.68
N LEU A 272 -2.89 -7.10 11.38
CA LEU A 272 -4.15 -6.83 10.68
C LEU A 272 -4.05 -7.27 9.22
N ARG A 273 -4.50 -8.49 8.93
CA ARG A 273 -4.79 -8.95 7.56
C ARG A 273 -6.30 -9.06 7.41
N LEU A 274 -6.87 -8.60 6.30
CA LEU A 274 -8.30 -8.71 6.03
C LEU A 274 -8.63 -9.95 5.19
N ALA A 275 -9.89 -10.38 5.22
CA ALA A 275 -10.34 -11.60 4.56
C ALA A 275 -10.10 -11.66 3.04
N ARG A 276 -10.08 -10.50 2.36
CA ARG A 276 -9.87 -10.42 0.90
C ARG A 276 -8.40 -10.28 0.50
N GLN A 277 -7.48 -10.03 1.44
CA GLN A 277 -6.05 -9.82 1.14
C GLN A 277 -5.36 -11.11 0.73
#